data_AF-A0ABC8S5Z5-F1
#
_entry.id   AF-A0ABC8S5Z5-F1
#
_cell.length_a   1.000
_cell.length_b   1.000
_cell.length_c   1.000
_cell.angle_alpha   90.00
_cell.angle_beta   90.00
_cell.angle_gamma   90.00
#
_symmetry.space_group_name_H-M   'P 1'
#
loop_
_entity.id
_entity.type
_entity.pdbx_description
1 polymer ?
#
loop_
_entity_poly.entity_id
_entity_poly.type
_entity_poly.pdbx_seq_one_letter_code
_entity_poly.pdbx_strand_id
1 'polypeptide(L)'
;MNQPLIYHNYTTLQGPNRTTLKGKFFGSWDLDADLSEGMVVNISYYSVAWEKQLGRGSWVFHHVLKTSIKYPWLMLYLRSDATTGFSGGYHYPTRGMSKIIPESPNFKVRFTLNVIRGGGPNSQFYLMDIGSCWKNNGQPCNGNVISDVTRYSEMILNPETPSWCHADNLKLCPPYHTFPNGTRVGRNDTARFPYEAYHLHCSPGNGEFLENPNVPCDPFSNPQPQEILQILPHPVWGEYGYPTKKGEGWIGDPRTWELDVGRLAQSLYFYQDPGTPPARRQWTSIDLGTEIFKDPNQVAEWTVSDFDILVPKQS
;
A
#
# COMPACT_ATOMS: atom_id res chain seq x y z
N MET A 1 -12.21 17.31 -6.48
CA MET A 1 -12.96 16.04 -6.47
C MET A 1 -14.09 16.19 -5.47
N ASN A 2 -15.32 15.78 -5.80
CA ASN A 2 -16.42 15.81 -4.84
C ASN A 2 -16.27 14.65 -3.84
N GLN A 3 -16.81 14.81 -2.63
CA GLN A 3 -16.92 13.72 -1.67
C GLN A 3 -17.91 12.67 -2.20
N PRO A 4 -17.66 11.36 -2.03
CA PRO A 4 -18.57 10.32 -2.50
C PRO A 4 -19.86 10.29 -1.68
N LEU A 5 -20.91 9.71 -2.25
CA LEU A 5 -22.06 9.22 -1.48
C LEU A 5 -21.58 8.08 -0.59
N ILE A 6 -21.91 8.11 0.71
CA ILE A 6 -21.55 7.08 1.67
C ILE A 6 -22.82 6.57 2.34
N TYR A 7 -23.11 5.29 2.13
CA TYR A 7 -24.18 4.57 2.80
C TYR A 7 -23.58 3.59 3.81
N HIS A 8 -24.21 3.49 4.98
CA HIS A 8 -23.76 2.64 6.06
C HIS A 8 -24.87 1.68 6.50
N ASN A 9 -24.61 0.39 6.30
CA ASN A 9 -25.37 -0.65 6.95
C ASN A 9 -24.64 -1.03 8.24
N TYR A 10 -25.11 -0.48 9.35
CA TYR A 10 -24.53 -0.69 10.67
C TYR A 10 -24.38 -2.18 11.00
N THR A 11 -23.32 -2.50 11.72
CA THR A 11 -23.05 -3.86 12.17
C THR A 11 -24.20 -4.38 13.02
N THR A 12 -24.78 -5.50 12.59
CA THR A 12 -25.86 -6.19 13.30
C THR A 12 -25.52 -7.67 13.45
N LEU A 13 -26.13 -8.29 14.46
CA LEU A 13 -26.00 -9.72 14.71
C LEU A 13 -27.05 -10.48 13.88
N GLN A 14 -26.58 -11.30 12.95
CA GLN A 14 -27.38 -11.93 11.90
C GLN A 14 -27.23 -13.46 11.90
N GLY A 15 -28.09 -14.12 11.12
CA GLY A 15 -28.12 -15.58 10.91
C GLY A 15 -29.12 -16.31 11.83
N PRO A 16 -29.40 -17.60 11.57
CA PRO A 16 -30.45 -18.38 12.27
C PRO A 16 -30.31 -18.38 13.79
N ASN A 17 -29.06 -18.34 14.29
CA ASN A 17 -28.74 -18.35 15.72
C ASN A 17 -28.12 -17.05 16.21
N ARG A 18 -28.16 -15.96 15.42
CA ARG A 18 -27.52 -14.68 15.76
C ARG A 18 -26.04 -14.86 16.15
N THR A 19 -25.29 -15.58 15.33
CA THR A 19 -23.88 -15.94 15.61
C THR A 19 -22.89 -15.16 14.76
N THR A 20 -23.35 -14.36 13.80
CA THR A 20 -22.49 -13.67 12.84
C THR A 20 -22.74 -12.17 12.89
N LEU A 21 -21.71 -11.39 13.18
CA LEU A 21 -21.74 -9.94 13.03
C LEU A 21 -21.52 -9.60 11.56
N LYS A 22 -22.39 -8.77 10.98
CA LYS A 22 -22.23 -8.28 9.61
C LYS A 22 -22.55 -6.80 9.50
N GLY A 23 -21.78 -6.07 8.71
CA GLY A 23 -22.03 -4.68 8.34
C GLY A 23 -21.37 -4.35 7.01
N LYS A 24 -21.67 -3.17 6.45
CA LYS A 24 -20.99 -2.68 5.25
C LYS A 24 -21.05 -1.18 5.09
N PHE A 25 -20.01 -0.63 4.46
CA PHE A 25 -20.08 0.65 3.76
C PHE A 25 -20.21 0.41 2.27
N PHE A 26 -20.93 1.28 1.57
CA PHE A 26 -20.98 1.29 0.11
C PHE A 26 -21.35 2.67 -0.41
N GLY A 27 -21.09 2.92 -1.68
CA GLY A 27 -21.31 4.25 -2.24
C GLY A 27 -20.79 4.42 -3.66
N SER A 28 -20.77 5.67 -4.10
CA SER A 28 -20.40 6.09 -5.45
C SER A 28 -19.87 7.53 -5.44
N TRP A 29 -18.92 7.83 -6.34
CA TRP A 29 -18.53 9.22 -6.62
C TRP A 29 -19.44 9.89 -7.67
N ASP A 30 -20.17 9.10 -8.46
CA ASP A 30 -21.24 9.57 -9.34
C ASP A 30 -22.47 9.92 -8.47
N LEU A 31 -22.62 11.20 -8.13
CA LEU A 31 -23.63 11.69 -7.19
C LEU A 31 -25.08 11.57 -7.72
N ASP A 32 -25.21 11.44 -9.03
CA ASP A 32 -26.45 11.19 -9.78
C ASP A 32 -26.80 9.69 -9.88
N ALA A 33 -25.97 8.82 -9.31
CA ALA A 33 -26.18 7.37 -9.38
C ALA A 33 -27.37 6.89 -8.53
N ASP A 34 -28.25 6.11 -9.16
CA ASP A 34 -29.20 5.28 -8.43
C ASP A 34 -28.54 3.94 -8.07
N LEU A 35 -28.22 3.75 -6.79
CA LEU A 35 -27.60 2.53 -6.27
C LEU A 35 -28.62 1.44 -5.90
N SER A 36 -29.93 1.68 -6.06
CA SER A 36 -30.96 0.68 -5.80
C SER A 36 -30.91 -0.49 -6.78
N GLU A 37 -30.41 -0.26 -8.00
CA GLU A 37 -30.25 -1.26 -9.06
C GLU A 37 -28.91 -2.03 -9.00
N GLY A 38 -28.06 -1.77 -8.00
CA GLY A 38 -26.76 -2.44 -7.83
C GLY A 38 -25.65 -1.87 -8.72
N MET A 39 -24.72 -2.72 -9.18
CA MET A 39 -23.58 -2.30 -10.01
C MET A 39 -24.01 -2.01 -11.46
N VAL A 40 -24.52 -0.80 -11.72
CA VAL A 40 -24.93 -0.34 -13.06
C VAL A 40 -23.72 0.02 -13.92
N VAL A 41 -23.80 -0.18 -15.24
CA VAL A 41 -22.74 0.18 -16.21
C VAL A 41 -22.44 1.68 -16.13
N ASN A 42 -21.15 2.06 -16.19
CA ASN A 42 -20.68 3.45 -16.18
C ASN A 42 -20.98 4.28 -14.92
N ILE A 43 -21.16 3.61 -13.78
CA ILE A 43 -21.27 4.22 -12.45
C ILE A 43 -20.12 3.71 -11.59
N SER A 44 -19.45 4.63 -10.89
CA SER A 44 -18.43 4.29 -9.91
C SER A 44 -19.09 3.65 -8.72
N TYR A 45 -18.45 2.64 -8.15
CA TYR A 45 -19.01 1.93 -7.01
C TYR A 45 -17.90 1.50 -6.09
N TYR A 46 -18.14 1.60 -4.79
CA TYR A 46 -17.32 0.92 -3.82
C TYR A 46 -18.20 0.23 -2.79
N SER A 47 -17.70 -0.87 -2.24
CA SER A 47 -18.25 -1.47 -1.04
C SER A 47 -17.17 -2.13 -0.21
N VAL A 48 -17.28 -1.97 1.10
CA VAL A 48 -16.50 -2.72 2.09
C VAL A 48 -17.50 -3.37 3.02
N ALA A 49 -17.70 -4.67 2.86
CA ALA A 49 -18.49 -5.48 3.76
C ALA A 49 -17.57 -6.21 4.74
N TRP A 50 -18.02 -6.36 5.98
CA TRP A 50 -17.29 -7.12 6.98
C TRP A 50 -18.21 -8.14 7.65
N GLU A 51 -17.64 -9.30 7.96
CA GLU A 51 -18.30 -10.31 8.77
C GLU A 51 -17.36 -10.98 9.76
N LYS A 52 -17.93 -11.41 10.89
CA LYS A 52 -17.22 -12.20 11.90
C LYS A 52 -18.17 -13.14 12.61
N GLN A 53 -17.77 -14.41 12.71
CA GLN A 53 -18.44 -15.37 13.57
C GLN A 53 -18.04 -15.16 15.03
N LEU A 54 -19.00 -15.17 15.94
CA LEU A 54 -18.71 -15.05 17.36
C LEU A 54 -17.91 -16.26 17.87
N GLY A 55 -16.82 -15.99 18.58
CA GLY A 55 -15.97 -17.02 19.19
C GLY A 55 -15.14 -17.86 18.21
N ARG A 56 -15.13 -17.55 16.91
CA ARG A 56 -14.39 -18.31 15.89
C ARG A 56 -13.78 -17.39 14.83
N GLY A 57 -12.58 -17.73 14.39
CA GLY A 57 -11.91 -17.07 13.26
C GLY A 57 -11.61 -15.59 13.46
N SER A 58 -11.22 -14.95 12.36
CA SER A 58 -10.98 -13.51 12.27
C SER A 58 -12.16 -12.79 11.61
N TRP A 59 -12.06 -11.46 11.51
CA TRP A 59 -12.91 -10.70 10.61
C TRP A 59 -12.56 -11.05 9.16
N VAL A 60 -13.57 -11.12 8.31
CA VAL A 60 -13.43 -11.21 6.86
C VAL A 60 -13.95 -9.91 6.27
N PHE A 61 -13.12 -9.22 5.52
CA PHE A 61 -13.47 -8.00 4.81
C PHE A 61 -13.56 -8.29 3.31
N HIS A 62 -14.69 -7.98 2.70
CA HIS A 62 -14.95 -8.09 1.27
C HIS A 62 -15.03 -6.71 0.65
N HIS A 63 -14.13 -6.46 -0.30
CA HIS A 63 -13.96 -5.18 -0.96
C HIS A 63 -14.38 -5.31 -2.42
N VAL A 64 -15.08 -4.29 -2.90
CA VAL A 64 -15.38 -4.10 -4.32
C VAL A 64 -15.07 -2.65 -4.65
N LEU A 65 -14.34 -2.43 -5.74
CA LEU A 65 -14.10 -1.12 -6.31
C LEU A 65 -14.41 -1.17 -7.81
N LYS A 66 -15.14 -0.17 -8.29
CA LYS A 66 -15.46 0.01 -9.70
C LYS A 66 -15.26 1.45 -10.11
N THR A 67 -14.55 1.66 -11.21
CA THR A 67 -14.37 2.97 -11.84
C THR A 67 -15.48 3.27 -12.84
N SER A 68 -15.68 4.56 -13.14
CA SER A 68 -16.57 5.03 -14.21
C SER A 68 -15.80 5.91 -15.20
N ILE A 69 -16.46 6.35 -16.28
CA ILE A 69 -15.85 7.34 -17.19
C ILE A 69 -15.54 8.65 -16.46
N LYS A 70 -16.40 9.10 -15.54
CA LYS A 70 -16.17 10.33 -14.76
C LYS A 70 -15.07 10.15 -13.71
N TYR A 71 -14.94 8.94 -13.16
CA TYR A 71 -13.96 8.61 -12.12
C TYR A 71 -13.13 7.39 -12.53
N PRO A 72 -12.19 7.55 -13.49
CA PRO A 72 -11.36 6.46 -13.99
C PRO A 72 -10.15 6.18 -13.08
N TRP A 73 -9.92 7.01 -12.07
CA TRP A 73 -8.86 6.84 -11.09
C TRP A 73 -9.45 6.80 -9.69
N LEU A 74 -9.45 5.62 -9.08
CA LEU A 74 -9.97 5.39 -7.74
C LEU A 74 -9.07 4.41 -6.98
N MET A 75 -9.06 4.56 -5.66
CA MET A 75 -8.31 3.71 -4.73
C MET A 75 -9.25 3.18 -3.66
N LEU A 76 -9.04 1.94 -3.22
CA LEU A 76 -9.73 1.38 -2.07
C LEU A 76 -8.79 0.40 -1.35
N TYR A 77 -8.52 0.68 -0.08
CA TYR A 77 -7.64 -0.10 0.76
C TYR A 77 -8.33 -0.52 2.05
N LEU A 78 -7.97 -1.69 2.57
CA LEU A 78 -8.03 -1.94 4.00
C LEU A 78 -6.83 -1.24 4.63
N ARG A 79 -7.08 -0.20 5.44
CA ARG A 79 -6.04 0.62 6.08
C ARG A 79 -6.01 0.42 7.57
N SER A 80 -4.84 0.07 8.11
CA SER A 80 -4.59 0.01 9.55
C SER A 80 -3.61 1.10 9.96
N ASP A 81 -4.10 2.14 10.63
CA ASP A 81 -3.28 3.22 11.18
C ASP A 81 -3.33 3.27 12.72
N ALA A 82 -2.31 3.88 13.33
CA ALA A 82 -2.16 4.05 14.78
C ALA A 82 -2.03 5.52 15.22
N THR A 83 -2.14 6.46 14.28
CA THR A 83 -1.89 7.89 14.53
C THR A 83 -3.19 8.65 14.70
N THR A 84 -3.19 9.64 15.59
CA THR A 84 -4.22 10.68 15.64
C THR A 84 -3.69 11.94 14.95
N GLY A 85 -4.54 12.64 14.20
CA GLY A 85 -4.14 13.84 13.45
C GLY A 85 -3.60 13.52 12.05
N PHE A 86 -2.43 14.06 11.69
CA PHE A 86 -1.83 13.89 10.36
C PHE A 86 -1.53 12.42 10.05
N SER A 87 -2.20 11.87 9.05
CA SER A 87 -2.07 10.46 8.65
C SER A 87 -1.44 10.39 7.25
N GLY A 88 -0.13 10.17 7.16
CA GLY A 88 0.58 10.03 5.87
C GLY A 88 0.38 11.22 4.92
N GLY A 89 0.52 12.45 5.42
CA GLY A 89 0.33 13.68 4.63
C GLY A 89 -1.11 14.23 4.60
N TYR A 90 -2.10 13.46 5.05
CA TYR A 90 -3.50 13.91 5.07
C TYR A 90 -3.87 14.65 6.37
N HIS A 91 -4.55 15.80 6.25
CA HIS A 91 -4.87 16.73 7.35
C HIS A 91 -6.09 16.33 8.22
N TYR A 92 -6.62 15.11 8.10
CA TYR A 92 -7.81 14.68 8.84
C TYR A 92 -7.48 13.64 9.92
N PRO A 93 -8.12 13.70 11.12
CA PRO A 93 -7.91 12.69 12.15
C PRO A 93 -8.34 11.31 11.68
N THR A 94 -7.42 10.35 11.69
CA THR A 94 -7.76 8.93 11.54
C THR A 94 -8.07 8.30 12.90
N ARG A 95 -8.87 7.22 12.87
CA ARG A 95 -9.18 6.37 14.02
C ARG A 95 -8.93 4.92 13.58
N GLY A 96 -7.71 4.63 13.18
CA GLY A 96 -7.34 3.33 12.64
C GLY A 96 -7.40 2.20 13.66
N MET A 97 -7.14 0.99 13.16
CA MET A 97 -7.29 -0.26 13.91
C MET A 97 -6.08 -0.58 14.80
N SER A 98 -4.93 0.04 14.54
CA SER A 98 -3.67 -0.24 15.25
C SER A 98 -3.57 0.60 16.54
N LYS A 99 -2.96 0.02 17.58
CA LYS A 99 -2.69 0.71 18.87
C LYS A 99 -1.24 1.10 19.07
N ILE A 100 -0.36 0.59 18.22
CA ILE A 100 1.10 0.75 18.30
C ILE A 100 1.56 1.11 16.90
N ILE A 101 2.51 2.04 16.80
CA ILE A 101 3.21 2.35 15.55
C ILE A 101 4.36 1.34 15.42
N PRO A 102 4.29 0.37 14.48
CA PRO A 102 5.39 -0.57 14.25
C PRO A 102 6.63 0.15 13.72
N GLU A 103 7.80 -0.38 14.08
CA GLU A 103 9.09 0.20 13.71
C GLU A 103 9.98 -0.87 13.09
N SER A 104 10.56 -0.55 11.93
CA SER A 104 11.53 -1.43 11.29
C SER A 104 12.79 -1.59 12.15
N PRO A 105 13.43 -2.77 12.15
CA PRO A 105 13.06 -3.97 11.40
C PRO A 105 12.03 -4.89 12.10
N ASN A 106 11.47 -4.46 13.24
CA ASN A 106 10.92 -5.37 14.24
C ASN A 106 9.40 -5.56 14.14
N PHE A 107 8.88 -5.95 12.98
CA PHE A 107 7.49 -6.39 12.87
C PHE A 107 7.23 -7.22 11.62
N LYS A 108 6.23 -8.09 11.71
CA LYS A 108 5.68 -8.86 10.60
C LYS A 108 4.21 -8.52 10.41
N VAL A 109 3.68 -8.80 9.22
CA VAL A 109 2.24 -8.72 8.95
C VAL A 109 1.78 -10.06 8.39
N ARG A 110 0.76 -10.64 9.01
CA ARG A 110 0.14 -11.89 8.59
C ARG A 110 -1.30 -11.63 8.15
N PHE A 111 -1.73 -12.21 7.04
CA PHE A 111 -3.09 -12.07 6.52
C PHE A 111 -3.39 -13.12 5.45
N THR A 112 -4.66 -13.42 5.24
CA THR A 112 -5.14 -14.23 4.12
C THR A 112 -5.75 -13.32 3.08
N LEU A 113 -5.23 -13.36 1.85
CA LEU A 113 -5.69 -12.56 0.71
C LEU A 113 -6.27 -13.47 -0.37
N ASN A 114 -7.40 -13.06 -0.93
CA ASN A 114 -7.98 -13.66 -2.12
C ASN A 114 -8.39 -12.55 -3.09
N VAL A 115 -7.66 -12.40 -4.20
CA VAL A 115 -8.01 -11.49 -5.29
C VAL A 115 -8.99 -12.18 -6.21
N ILE A 116 -10.21 -11.67 -6.30
CA ILE A 116 -11.31 -12.24 -7.12
C ILE A 116 -11.33 -11.57 -8.49
N ARG A 117 -11.16 -10.24 -8.54
CA ARG A 117 -11.04 -9.44 -9.77
C ARG A 117 -9.93 -8.41 -9.60
N GLY A 118 -9.11 -8.25 -10.63
CA GLY A 118 -7.87 -7.48 -10.55
C GLY A 118 -7.97 -5.98 -10.81
N GLY A 119 -9.10 -5.45 -11.31
CA GLY A 119 -9.18 -4.01 -11.64
C GLY A 119 -8.57 -3.60 -12.98
N GLY A 120 -8.33 -4.55 -13.88
CA GLY A 120 -7.79 -4.30 -15.22
C GLY A 120 -6.26 -4.32 -15.30
N PRO A 121 -5.69 -4.11 -16.50
CA PRO A 121 -4.24 -4.20 -16.74
C PRO A 121 -3.44 -3.09 -16.05
N ASN A 122 -4.06 -1.92 -15.85
CA ASN A 122 -3.43 -0.74 -15.25
C ASN A 122 -3.64 -0.64 -13.74
N SER A 123 -4.24 -1.67 -13.10
CA SER A 123 -4.40 -1.65 -11.66
C SER A 123 -3.07 -1.92 -10.96
N GLN A 124 -2.84 -1.17 -9.89
CA GLN A 124 -1.80 -1.45 -8.93
C GLN A 124 -2.50 -2.02 -7.70
N PHE A 125 -2.47 -3.35 -7.57
CA PHE A 125 -2.95 -4.01 -6.37
C PHE A 125 -1.77 -4.19 -5.43
N TYR A 126 -1.79 -3.47 -4.32
CA TYR A 126 -0.75 -3.54 -3.31
C TYR A 126 -1.00 -4.73 -2.39
N LEU A 127 -0.08 -5.71 -2.41
CA LEU A 127 -0.01 -6.76 -1.38
C LEU A 127 0.21 -6.11 -0.01
N MET A 128 1.06 -5.08 -0.01
CA MET A 128 1.44 -4.31 1.15
C MET A 128 1.83 -2.91 0.67
N ASP A 129 1.20 -1.90 1.24
CA ASP A 129 1.57 -0.50 1.18
C ASP A 129 1.77 -0.02 2.61
N ILE A 130 2.97 0.43 2.95
CA ILE A 130 3.24 1.03 4.25
C ILE A 130 3.64 2.49 4.10
N GLY A 131 2.99 3.33 4.89
CA GLY A 131 3.20 4.77 4.90
C GLY A 131 3.93 5.23 6.16
N SER A 132 4.79 6.24 6.01
CA SER A 132 5.51 6.87 7.12
C SER A 132 5.86 8.33 6.78
N CYS A 133 6.46 9.03 7.74
CA CYS A 133 6.95 10.38 7.56
C CYS A 133 8.22 10.62 8.38
N TRP A 134 9.28 11.11 7.73
CA TRP A 134 10.46 11.69 8.39
C TRP A 134 11.10 12.75 7.50
N LYS A 135 11.98 13.58 8.04
CA LYS A 135 12.73 14.60 7.28
C LYS A 135 13.97 14.00 6.63
N ASN A 136 14.50 14.62 5.58
CA ASN A 136 15.74 14.15 4.93
C ASN A 136 16.95 14.13 5.87
N ASN A 137 16.91 14.88 6.98
CA ASN A 137 17.94 14.85 8.01
C ASN A 137 17.72 13.80 9.12
N GLY A 138 16.76 12.90 8.95
CA GLY A 138 16.44 11.82 9.90
C GLY A 138 15.55 12.20 11.08
N GLN A 139 15.21 13.48 11.26
CA GLN A 139 14.29 13.91 12.31
C GLN A 139 12.85 13.48 12.01
N PRO A 140 12.01 13.27 13.04
CA PRO A 140 10.59 13.00 12.85
C PRO A 140 9.89 14.19 12.18
N CYS A 141 8.84 13.90 11.41
CA CYS A 141 7.96 14.92 10.87
C CYS A 141 7.25 15.71 11.97
N ASN A 142 6.96 16.98 11.70
CA ASN A 142 6.31 17.88 12.65
C ASN A 142 5.16 18.72 12.06
N GLY A 143 4.65 18.33 10.89
CA GLY A 143 3.62 19.03 10.14
C GLY A 143 4.16 20.14 9.23
N ASN A 144 5.47 20.23 9.03
CA ASN A 144 6.07 21.25 8.16
C ASN A 144 6.05 20.79 6.70
N VAL A 145 5.17 21.39 5.90
CA VAL A 145 4.96 21.03 4.49
C VAL A 145 6.18 21.20 3.57
N ILE A 146 7.22 21.91 4.02
CA ILE A 146 8.46 22.11 3.25
C ILE A 146 9.50 21.03 3.59
N SER A 147 9.65 20.71 4.89
CA SER A 147 10.73 19.82 5.35
C SER A 147 10.29 18.37 5.54
N ASP A 148 9.02 18.13 5.82
CA ASP A 148 8.47 16.80 6.03
C ASP A 148 8.39 16.05 4.71
N VAL A 149 8.71 14.77 4.75
CA VAL A 149 8.67 13.91 3.56
C VAL A 149 7.85 12.68 3.91
N THR A 150 6.73 12.52 3.19
CA THR A 150 5.90 11.33 3.29
C THR A 150 6.54 10.21 2.46
N ARG A 151 6.58 8.99 3.00
CA ARG A 151 7.28 7.88 2.37
C ARG A 151 6.44 6.63 2.30
N TYR A 152 6.51 5.97 1.15
CA TYR A 152 5.75 4.76 0.85
C TYR A 152 6.67 3.63 0.40
N SER A 153 6.41 2.44 0.94
CA SER A 153 6.98 1.17 0.46
C SER A 153 5.85 0.27 0.02
N GLU A 154 5.81 -0.04 -1.27
CA GLU A 154 4.65 -0.65 -1.92
C GLU A 154 5.07 -1.89 -2.73
N MET A 155 4.36 -3.00 -2.56
CA MET A 155 4.53 -4.21 -3.38
C MET A 155 3.31 -4.41 -4.28
N ILE A 156 3.48 -4.33 -5.60
CA ILE A 156 2.39 -4.51 -6.58
C ILE A 156 2.29 -5.98 -7.01
N LEU A 157 1.10 -6.58 -6.88
CA LEU A 157 0.85 -7.98 -7.25
C LEU A 157 0.47 -8.20 -8.72
N ASN A 158 -0.11 -7.20 -9.37
CA ASN A 158 -0.64 -7.37 -10.71
C ASN A 158 0.50 -7.84 -11.66
N PRO A 159 0.41 -9.06 -12.23
CA PRO A 159 1.49 -9.63 -13.03
C PRO A 159 1.75 -8.84 -14.33
N GLU A 160 0.76 -8.07 -14.78
CA GLU A 160 0.87 -7.23 -15.98
C GLU A 160 1.64 -5.94 -15.72
N THR A 161 1.89 -5.58 -14.45
CA THR A 161 2.71 -4.42 -14.11
C THR A 161 4.15 -4.60 -14.63
N PRO A 162 4.62 -3.74 -15.55
CA PRO A 162 5.99 -3.79 -16.02
C PRO A 162 6.94 -3.27 -14.94
N SER A 163 8.21 -3.61 -15.02
CA SER A 163 9.22 -2.82 -14.33
C SER A 163 9.42 -1.51 -15.13
N TRP A 164 9.64 -0.38 -14.47
CA TRP A 164 10.13 0.85 -15.15
C TRP A 164 11.59 1.16 -14.79
N CYS A 165 12.10 0.51 -13.74
CA CYS A 165 13.50 0.47 -13.40
C CYS A 165 14.23 -0.55 -14.27
N HIS A 166 15.02 -0.08 -15.22
CA HIS A 166 15.79 -0.92 -16.14
C HIS A 166 17.19 -0.36 -16.35
N ALA A 167 18.11 -1.20 -16.86
CA ALA A 167 19.51 -0.84 -17.07
C ALA A 167 19.70 0.36 -18.03
N ASP A 168 18.75 0.59 -18.94
CA ASP A 168 18.69 1.72 -19.86
C ASP A 168 17.94 2.95 -19.29
N ASN A 169 17.28 2.81 -18.14
CA ASN A 169 16.49 3.86 -17.49
C ASN A 169 16.70 3.90 -15.96
N LEU A 170 17.93 4.24 -15.56
CA LEU A 170 18.34 4.24 -14.16
C LEU A 170 17.64 5.28 -13.28
N LYS A 171 17.01 6.31 -13.87
CA LYS A 171 16.39 7.43 -13.13
C LYS A 171 15.20 7.01 -12.26
N LEU A 172 14.59 5.86 -12.57
CA LEU A 172 13.48 5.24 -11.83
C LEU A 172 13.94 4.06 -10.96
N CYS A 173 15.25 3.83 -10.87
CA CYS A 173 15.84 2.81 -10.01
C CYS A 173 16.38 3.43 -8.73
N PRO A 174 16.22 2.76 -7.58
CA PRO A 174 16.90 3.20 -6.37
C PRO A 174 18.43 3.12 -6.58
N PRO A 175 19.22 4.01 -5.98
CA PRO A 175 20.68 4.06 -6.15
C PRO A 175 21.40 2.73 -5.90
N TYR A 176 20.90 1.92 -4.97
CA TYR A 176 21.41 0.58 -4.71
C TYR A 176 20.31 -0.35 -4.21
N HIS A 177 20.53 -1.64 -4.41
CA HIS A 177 19.80 -2.72 -3.77
C HIS A 177 20.61 -3.22 -2.56
N THR A 178 19.93 -3.52 -1.44
CA THR A 178 20.54 -4.18 -0.28
C THR A 178 19.99 -5.60 -0.18
N PHE A 179 20.87 -6.60 -0.36
CA PHE A 179 20.52 -8.00 -0.17
C PHE A 179 20.27 -8.33 1.31
N PRO A 180 19.56 -9.44 1.62
CA PRO A 180 19.30 -9.86 2.99
C PRO A 180 20.54 -9.99 3.89
N ASN A 181 21.68 -10.35 3.31
CA ASN A 181 22.96 -10.44 4.01
C ASN A 181 23.68 -9.08 4.24
N GLY A 182 23.03 -7.96 3.87
CA GLY A 182 23.55 -6.61 3.99
C GLY A 182 24.43 -6.14 2.82
N THR A 183 24.73 -7.00 1.85
CA THR A 183 25.52 -6.63 0.67
C THR A 183 24.77 -5.60 -0.17
N ARG A 184 25.44 -4.51 -0.53
CA ARG A 184 24.87 -3.48 -1.41
C ARG A 184 25.43 -3.59 -2.83
N VAL A 185 24.55 -3.46 -3.80
CA VAL A 185 24.89 -3.41 -5.22
C VAL A 185 24.29 -2.14 -5.82
N GLY A 186 25.12 -1.30 -6.40
CA GLY A 186 24.67 -0.06 -7.05
C GLY A 186 23.95 -0.35 -8.35
N ARG A 187 23.00 0.52 -8.71
CA ARG A 187 22.21 0.43 -9.96
C ARG A 187 23.03 0.53 -11.26
N ASN A 188 24.32 0.83 -11.18
CA ASN A 188 25.23 0.80 -12.33
C ASN A 188 25.86 -0.59 -12.57
N ASP A 189 25.78 -1.49 -11.59
CA ASP A 189 26.25 -2.87 -11.74
C ASP A 189 25.15 -3.71 -12.39
N THR A 190 25.08 -3.63 -13.71
CA THR A 190 24.02 -4.25 -14.52
C THR A 190 23.98 -5.77 -14.43
N ALA A 191 25.09 -6.40 -14.02
CA ALA A 191 25.18 -7.85 -13.88
C ALA A 191 24.54 -8.37 -12.58
N ARG A 192 24.46 -7.53 -11.54
CA ARG A 192 24.02 -7.95 -10.19
C ARG A 192 22.81 -7.20 -9.67
N PHE A 193 22.51 -6.01 -10.17
CA PHE A 193 21.37 -5.23 -9.70
C PHE A 193 20.05 -5.86 -10.18
N PRO A 194 19.09 -6.15 -9.28
CA PRO A 194 17.85 -6.84 -9.65
C PRO A 194 16.80 -5.86 -10.18
N TYR A 195 16.99 -5.33 -11.39
CA TYR A 195 16.08 -4.34 -12.01
C TYR A 195 14.61 -4.76 -11.99
N GLU A 196 14.33 -6.01 -12.36
CA GLU A 196 12.97 -6.57 -12.43
C GLU A 196 12.24 -6.62 -11.08
N ALA A 197 12.97 -6.48 -9.97
CA ALA A 197 12.42 -6.44 -8.63
C ALA A 197 11.79 -5.10 -8.27
N TYR A 198 11.99 -4.06 -9.09
CA TYR A 198 11.54 -2.69 -8.86
C TYR A 198 10.61 -2.24 -9.98
N HIS A 199 9.46 -1.70 -9.63
CA HIS A 199 8.64 -0.95 -10.58
C HIS A 199 9.21 0.45 -10.73
N LEU A 200 9.34 1.18 -9.62
CA LEU A 200 9.63 2.61 -9.57
C LEU A 200 10.31 2.97 -8.24
N HIS A 201 11.32 3.83 -8.30
CA HIS A 201 11.71 4.72 -7.22
C HIS A 201 11.57 6.16 -7.71
N CYS A 202 10.82 6.99 -6.98
CA CYS A 202 10.87 8.44 -7.14
C CYS A 202 11.36 9.08 -5.84
N SER A 203 12.21 10.08 -6.00
CA SER A 203 12.93 10.74 -4.91
C SER A 203 12.10 11.87 -4.27
N PRO A 204 12.42 12.28 -3.03
CA PRO A 204 11.79 13.46 -2.45
C PRO A 204 12.16 14.73 -3.19
N GLY A 205 11.16 15.56 -3.50
CA GLY A 205 11.35 16.81 -4.23
C GLY A 205 12.19 17.86 -3.50
N ASN A 206 12.43 17.68 -2.20
CA ASN A 206 13.26 18.55 -1.35
C ASN A 206 14.62 17.91 -0.97
N GLY A 207 15.07 16.87 -1.68
CA GLY A 207 16.39 16.27 -1.46
C GLY A 207 17.52 17.14 -2.03
N GLU A 208 18.53 17.47 -1.22
CA GLU A 208 19.64 18.35 -1.64
C GLU A 208 20.78 17.60 -2.35
N PHE A 209 20.92 16.29 -2.10
CA PHE A 209 22.05 15.47 -2.51
C PHE A 209 21.61 14.21 -3.27
N LEU A 210 20.53 14.32 -4.04
CA LEU A 210 19.99 13.21 -4.84
C LEU A 210 21.03 12.71 -5.86
N GLU A 211 21.20 11.39 -5.93
CA GLU A 211 22.12 10.77 -6.90
C GLU A 211 21.56 10.88 -8.32
N ASN A 212 22.33 11.41 -9.25
CA ASN A 212 21.93 11.49 -10.67
C ASN A 212 22.23 10.17 -11.41
N PRO A 213 21.32 9.73 -12.32
CA PRO A 213 20.02 10.34 -12.64
C PRO A 213 18.95 9.99 -11.59
N ASN A 214 18.00 10.89 -11.35
CA ASN A 214 16.84 10.65 -10.50
C ASN A 214 15.60 11.36 -11.07
N VAL A 215 14.43 11.00 -10.55
CA VAL A 215 13.16 11.69 -10.80
C VAL A 215 12.50 11.97 -9.45
N PRO A 216 12.14 13.23 -9.14
CA PRO A 216 11.35 13.52 -7.95
C PRO A 216 9.91 12.98 -8.13
N CYS A 217 9.29 12.54 -7.03
CA CYS A 217 7.87 12.18 -7.06
C CYS A 217 7.00 13.40 -7.45
N ASP A 218 5.81 13.14 -7.99
CA ASP A 218 4.94 14.20 -8.43
C ASP A 218 4.49 15.09 -7.23
N PRO A 219 4.48 16.42 -7.40
CA PRO A 219 4.11 17.34 -6.32
C PRO A 219 2.59 17.54 -6.20
N PHE A 220 1.78 16.93 -7.07
CA PHE A 220 0.34 17.19 -7.15
C PHE A 220 -0.47 16.24 -6.27
N SER A 221 0.03 15.02 -6.07
CA SER A 221 -0.68 13.98 -5.32
C SER A 221 -0.71 14.22 -3.81
N ASN A 222 0.23 15.00 -3.25
CA ASN A 222 0.31 15.28 -1.81
C ASN A 222 0.85 16.71 -1.56
N PRO A 223 0.33 17.46 -0.57
CA PRO A 223 0.84 18.79 -0.21
C PRO A 223 2.30 18.82 0.28
N GLN A 224 2.85 17.66 0.69
CA GLN A 224 4.23 17.53 1.18
C GLN A 224 5.09 16.78 0.14
N PRO A 225 6.42 16.99 0.11
CA PRO A 225 7.34 16.14 -0.64
C PRO A 225 7.11 14.65 -0.34
N GLN A 226 7.23 13.82 -1.37
CA GLN A 226 7.01 12.38 -1.27
C GLN A 226 8.22 11.60 -1.76
N GLU A 227 8.46 10.44 -1.18
CA GLU A 227 9.34 9.42 -1.73
C GLU A 227 8.58 8.09 -1.81
N ILE A 228 8.53 7.50 -3.00
CA ILE A 228 7.80 6.26 -3.25
C ILE A 228 8.78 5.23 -3.78
N LEU A 229 8.74 4.04 -3.19
CA LEU A 229 9.46 2.87 -3.67
C LEU A 229 8.47 1.72 -3.89
N GLN A 230 8.24 1.43 -5.17
CA GLN A 230 7.38 0.34 -5.63
C GLN A 230 8.23 -0.85 -6.09
N ILE A 231 7.98 -2.00 -5.48
CA ILE A 231 8.64 -3.27 -5.79
C ILE A 231 7.65 -4.25 -6.45
N LEU A 232 8.22 -5.23 -7.14
CA LEU A 232 7.51 -6.28 -7.87
C LEU A 232 7.92 -7.68 -7.37
N PRO A 233 7.08 -8.70 -7.56
CA PRO A 233 7.41 -10.09 -7.25
C PRO A 233 8.74 -10.51 -7.87
N HIS A 234 9.70 -10.93 -7.04
CA HIS A 234 11.04 -11.29 -7.48
C HIS A 234 11.76 -12.15 -6.43
N PRO A 235 12.65 -13.09 -6.82
CA PRO A 235 13.29 -14.02 -5.87
C PRO A 235 14.08 -13.35 -4.73
N VAL A 236 14.60 -12.14 -4.95
CA VAL A 236 15.34 -11.38 -3.92
C VAL A 236 14.48 -11.01 -2.70
N TRP A 237 13.16 -11.08 -2.82
CA TRP A 237 12.22 -10.81 -1.73
C TRP A 237 11.81 -12.06 -0.95
N GLY A 238 12.19 -13.25 -1.40
CA GLY A 238 11.72 -14.53 -0.85
C GLY A 238 12.06 -14.72 0.61
N GLU A 239 13.24 -14.28 1.07
CA GLU A 239 13.61 -14.38 2.49
C GLU A 239 12.74 -13.53 3.43
N TYR A 240 12.03 -12.54 2.89
CA TYR A 240 11.10 -11.69 3.63
C TYR A 240 9.65 -12.23 3.57
N GLY A 241 9.43 -13.38 2.93
CA GLY A 241 8.10 -14.00 2.78
C GLY A 241 7.24 -13.42 1.64
N TYR A 242 7.79 -12.51 0.85
CA TYR A 242 7.09 -11.85 -0.26
C TYR A 242 7.07 -12.73 -1.54
N PRO A 243 6.14 -12.45 -2.49
CA PRO A 243 6.08 -13.13 -3.78
C PRO A 243 7.42 -13.17 -4.51
N THR A 244 7.78 -14.35 -5.02
CA THR A 244 9.04 -14.56 -5.74
C THR A 244 8.89 -14.55 -7.25
N LYS A 245 7.65 -14.62 -7.74
CA LYS A 245 7.32 -14.68 -9.17
C LYS A 245 6.03 -13.90 -9.44
N LYS A 246 5.94 -13.30 -10.64
CA LYS A 246 4.72 -12.64 -11.10
C LYS A 246 3.55 -13.63 -11.08
N GLY A 247 2.40 -13.18 -10.58
CA GLY A 247 1.17 -13.98 -10.49
C GLY A 247 1.00 -14.78 -9.19
N GLU A 248 2.04 -14.90 -8.35
CA GLU A 248 1.90 -15.52 -7.03
C GLU A 248 1.03 -14.64 -6.10
N GLY A 249 -0.01 -15.22 -5.51
CA GLY A 249 -1.02 -14.48 -4.73
C GLY A 249 -2.02 -13.67 -5.54
N TRP A 250 -2.03 -13.82 -6.87
CA TRP A 250 -2.96 -13.11 -7.74
C TRP A 250 -4.28 -13.89 -7.93
N ILE A 251 -5.04 -13.52 -8.95
CA ILE A 251 -6.35 -14.11 -9.25
C ILE A 251 -6.24 -15.63 -9.39
N GLY A 252 -7.02 -16.36 -8.58
CA GLY A 252 -7.02 -17.83 -8.57
C GLY A 252 -5.99 -18.47 -7.63
N ASP A 253 -5.18 -17.68 -6.92
CA ASP A 253 -4.18 -18.16 -5.95
C ASP A 253 -4.41 -17.51 -4.57
N PRO A 254 -5.52 -17.84 -3.88
CA PRO A 254 -5.78 -17.34 -2.53
C PRO A 254 -4.76 -17.88 -1.54
N ARG A 255 -4.17 -17.00 -0.72
CA ARG A 255 -3.02 -17.34 0.12
C ARG A 255 -3.01 -16.64 1.45
N THR A 256 -2.47 -17.33 2.46
CA THR A 256 -2.03 -16.71 3.71
C THR A 256 -0.58 -16.30 3.58
N TRP A 257 -0.33 -15.02 3.77
CA TRP A 257 0.99 -14.40 3.79
C TRP A 257 1.46 -14.22 5.23
N GLU A 258 2.75 -14.43 5.46
CA GLU A 258 3.47 -13.93 6.63
C GLU A 258 4.67 -13.15 6.13
N LEU A 259 4.53 -11.83 6.07
CA LEU A 259 5.52 -10.93 5.50
C LEU A 259 6.39 -10.34 6.60
N ASP A 260 7.71 -10.41 6.43
CA ASP A 260 8.69 -9.68 7.25
C ASP A 260 8.82 -8.23 6.75
N VAL A 261 7.71 -7.51 6.89
CA VAL A 261 7.54 -6.13 6.42
C VAL A 261 8.58 -5.21 7.05
N GLY A 262 8.84 -5.37 8.35
CA GLY A 262 9.83 -4.57 9.05
C GLY A 262 11.24 -4.75 8.49
N ARG A 263 11.70 -6.00 8.34
CA ARG A 263 13.04 -6.29 7.83
C ARG A 263 13.20 -5.87 6.38
N LEU A 264 12.20 -6.09 5.53
CA LEU A 264 12.25 -5.65 4.13
C LEU A 264 12.35 -4.13 4.07
N ALA A 265 11.44 -3.43 4.74
CA ALA A 265 11.38 -1.97 4.73
C ALA A 265 12.64 -1.33 5.34
N GLN A 266 13.41 -2.05 6.17
CA GLN A 266 14.75 -1.62 6.63
C GLN A 266 15.83 -1.75 5.54
N SER A 267 15.75 -2.79 4.70
CA SER A 267 16.71 -3.05 3.61
C SER A 267 16.48 -2.17 2.39
N LEU A 268 15.24 -1.71 2.18
CA LEU A 268 14.87 -0.82 1.09
C LEU A 268 15.56 0.55 1.19
N TYR A 269 15.86 1.12 0.02
CA TYR A 269 16.44 2.46 -0.11
C TYR A 269 15.38 3.52 0.16
N PHE A 270 15.69 4.43 1.08
CA PHE A 270 15.02 5.71 1.23
C PHE A 270 16.07 6.79 1.37
N TYR A 271 15.87 7.90 0.67
CA TYR A 271 16.80 9.02 0.63
C TYR A 271 16.97 9.63 2.02
N GLN A 272 18.22 9.97 2.32
CA GLN A 272 18.63 10.66 3.52
C GLN A 272 19.85 11.52 3.22
N ASP A 273 19.88 12.74 3.73
CA ASP A 273 20.97 13.68 3.51
C ASP A 273 22.29 13.12 4.08
N PRO A 274 23.40 13.17 3.33
CA PRO A 274 24.70 12.71 3.80
C PRO A 274 25.12 13.36 5.13
N GLY A 275 25.69 12.55 6.03
CA GLY A 275 26.18 13.04 7.32
C GLY A 275 25.10 13.23 8.39
N THR A 276 23.83 12.95 8.10
CA THR A 276 22.75 13.07 9.08
C THR A 276 22.50 11.76 9.87
N PRO A 277 21.96 11.82 11.11
CA PRO A 277 21.66 10.63 11.89
C PRO A 277 20.56 9.77 11.23
N PRO A 278 20.69 8.43 11.18
CA PRO A 278 19.69 7.56 10.54
C PRO A 278 18.26 7.81 11.04
N ALA A 279 17.31 7.90 10.11
CA ALA A 279 15.90 8.02 10.46
C ALA A 279 15.39 6.77 11.18
N ARG A 280 14.54 6.96 12.19
CA ARG A 280 13.73 5.87 12.77
C ARG A 280 12.55 5.61 11.85
N ARG A 281 12.47 4.41 11.28
CA ARG A 281 11.44 4.03 10.31
C ARG A 281 10.20 3.50 11.03
N GLN A 282 9.35 4.44 11.46
CA GLN A 282 8.09 4.19 12.16
C GLN A 282 6.92 4.25 11.17
N TRP A 283 6.24 3.14 10.95
CA TRP A 283 5.23 3.01 9.90
C TRP A 283 3.84 3.29 10.45
N THR A 284 3.28 4.44 10.07
CA THR A 284 2.04 4.98 10.64
C THR A 284 0.79 4.41 9.98
N SER A 285 0.90 3.90 8.74
CA SER A 285 -0.14 3.16 8.05
C SER A 285 0.39 1.85 7.48
N ILE A 286 -0.45 0.83 7.51
CA ILE A 286 -0.24 -0.48 6.88
C ILE A 286 -1.53 -0.82 6.14
N ASP A 287 -1.41 -0.83 4.81
CA ASP A 287 -2.52 -0.79 3.88
C ASP A 287 -2.39 -1.95 2.87
N LEU A 288 -3.52 -2.46 2.39
CA LEU A 288 -3.59 -3.41 1.28
C LEU A 288 -4.86 -3.18 0.48
N GLY A 289 -4.79 -3.40 -0.83
CA GLY A 289 -5.93 -3.21 -1.72
C GLY A 289 -5.45 -2.69 -3.06
N THR A 290 -6.27 -1.87 -3.73
CA THR A 290 -6.00 -1.51 -5.11
C THR A 290 -6.17 -0.04 -5.41
N GLU A 291 -5.29 0.43 -6.29
CA GLU A 291 -5.43 1.63 -7.07
C GLU A 291 -5.71 1.23 -8.52
N ILE A 292 -6.80 1.73 -9.09
CA ILE A 292 -7.08 1.61 -10.53
C ILE A 292 -6.69 2.94 -11.16
N PHE A 293 -5.62 2.95 -11.96
CA PHE A 293 -5.06 4.18 -12.51
C PHE A 293 -5.60 4.46 -13.92
N LYS A 294 -6.39 5.54 -14.05
CA LYS A 294 -6.88 6.11 -15.33
C LYS A 294 -7.51 5.07 -16.26
N ASP A 295 -8.26 4.11 -15.71
CA ASP A 295 -8.90 3.03 -16.46
C ASP A 295 -10.39 2.96 -16.11
N PRO A 296 -11.29 3.44 -16.99
CA PRO A 296 -12.72 3.49 -16.70
C PRO A 296 -13.38 2.11 -16.83
N ASN A 297 -14.48 1.91 -16.08
CA ASN A 297 -15.29 0.69 -16.09
C ASN A 297 -14.56 -0.59 -15.66
N GLN A 298 -13.45 -0.45 -14.95
CA GLN A 298 -12.77 -1.58 -14.34
C GLN A 298 -13.43 -1.96 -13.02
N VAL A 299 -13.30 -3.23 -12.65
CA VAL A 299 -13.78 -3.74 -11.36
C VAL A 299 -12.67 -4.54 -10.71
N ALA A 300 -12.34 -4.16 -9.49
CA ALA A 300 -11.53 -4.93 -8.58
C ALA A 300 -12.41 -5.48 -7.44
N GLU A 301 -12.13 -6.70 -7.03
CA GLU A 301 -12.86 -7.39 -5.98
C GLU A 301 -11.91 -8.32 -5.24
N TRP A 302 -11.87 -8.24 -3.92
CA TRP A 302 -10.99 -9.08 -3.11
C TRP A 302 -11.53 -9.27 -1.70
N THR A 303 -11.07 -10.33 -1.04
CA THR A 303 -11.30 -10.54 0.39
C THR A 303 -10.00 -10.60 1.15
N VAL A 304 -10.03 -10.11 2.38
CA VAL A 304 -8.92 -10.24 3.34
C VAL A 304 -9.44 -10.70 4.69
N SER A 305 -8.74 -11.63 5.31
CA SER A 305 -8.99 -12.10 6.67
C SER A 305 -7.68 -12.29 7.43
N ASP A 306 -7.78 -12.57 8.72
CA ASP A 306 -6.62 -12.93 9.56
C ASP A 306 -5.51 -11.86 9.56
N PHE A 307 -5.90 -10.59 9.40
CA PHE A 307 -4.99 -9.46 9.34
C PHE A 307 -4.43 -9.13 10.74
N ASP A 308 -3.19 -9.54 10.97
CA ASP A 308 -2.46 -9.41 12.22
C ASP A 308 -1.13 -8.66 11.99
N ILE A 309 -0.89 -7.60 12.77
CA ILE A 309 0.43 -6.94 12.85
C ILE A 309 1.15 -7.49 14.08
N LEU A 310 2.25 -8.21 13.83
CA LEU A 310 3.01 -8.94 14.85
C LEU A 310 4.25 -8.14 15.23
N VAL A 311 4.26 -7.60 16.45
CA VAL A 311 5.41 -6.87 17.01
C VAL A 311 6.03 -7.71 18.14
N PRO A 312 7.36 -7.92 18.17
CA PRO A 312 8.01 -8.61 19.27
C PRO A 312 7.73 -7.93 20.60
N LYS A 313 7.61 -8.72 21.68
CA LYS A 313 7.58 -8.16 23.03
C LYS A 313 8.91 -7.45 23.29
N GLN A 314 8.85 -6.23 23.83
CA GLN A 314 10.04 -5.58 24.37
C GLN A 314 10.56 -6.45 25.52
N SER A 315 11.79 -6.96 25.35
CA SER A 315 12.55 -7.69 26.36
C SER A 315 13.17 -6.74 27.37
#